data_AF-A0A329LKI6-F1
#
_entry.id   AF-A0A329LKI6-F1
#
_cell.length_a   1.000
_cell.length_b   1.000
_cell.length_c   1.000
_cell.angle_alpha   90.00
_cell.angle_beta   90.00
_cell.angle_gamma   90.00
#
_symmetry.space_group_name_H-M   'P 1'
#
loop_
_entity.id
_entity.type
_entity.pdbx_description
1 polymer ?
#
loop_
_entity_poly.entity_id
_entity_poly.type
_entity_poly.pdbx_seq_one_letter_code
_entity_poly.pdbx_strand_id
1 'polypeptide(L)'
;MGESIEVCLGCGKKLNNVLQFEVFTFTPGQYVCSECTKKFKKQLTEIRNGALEIIIRNRSLNEKFDEFVESEEIFDHLDTHSFYLHGSHQAREYMFSLLEEVHRFAYHATFECHLFCDMFENADPMFFSDRYFLTNSVIKTIGAWEKLLRFHCLYFEVQLDRDPKNNSLSRLQKKMNKTEFKQTNLYSEYIRLKSNNSFGEIDKARKNNDHNVSYHLEGKNFLELSELAEMILENTSALYNGIDEALELLTKRTRLATRKFNNDFGLVNKIEENDKIFKKKALKIKSKFNLEDISQINQLSVDYISWASNRLDEVSSWKIRYSHPPMISIYYRLIDVAVRVHESARSLGYSAELFEQAVNLNYADLDKHWVNFDGMNYRYFIHSALLRIYGVYDKLGMIIQDLFEVELGNVTFEAVIEQIRVTDGDDRFLNSLPPLKLCNRILSTVAYKKLYDSRQDFFHLLILQDFMKPQYKEVIDTELIIAIIENCKMIYQLIDSLDIALVHFHQIGTYHQNTKI
;
A
#
# COMPACT_ATOMS: atom_id res chain seq x y z
N MET A 1 18.68 -22.66 -13.69
CA MET A 1 18.83 -23.69 -12.64
C MET A 1 18.60 -22.95 -11.34
N GLY A 2 17.46 -23.18 -10.66
CA GLY A 2 17.12 -22.46 -9.43
C GLY A 2 18.24 -22.56 -8.40
N GLU A 3 18.52 -21.45 -7.70
CA GLU A 3 19.56 -21.42 -6.68
C GLU A 3 19.34 -22.54 -5.66
N SER A 4 20.35 -23.38 -5.46
CA SER A 4 20.35 -24.41 -4.44
C SER A 4 20.50 -23.76 -3.06
N ILE A 5 19.43 -23.74 -2.28
CA ILE A 5 19.48 -23.38 -0.86
C ILE A 5 20.08 -24.57 -0.11
N GLU A 6 21.36 -24.44 0.20
CA GLU A 6 22.09 -25.40 1.04
C GLU A 6 22.12 -24.98 2.51
N VAL A 7 21.57 -23.82 2.87
CA VAL A 7 21.64 -23.25 4.22
C VAL A 7 20.26 -22.91 4.75
N CYS A 8 20.07 -23.10 6.05
CA CYS A 8 18.85 -22.78 6.77
C CYS A 8 18.61 -21.28 6.67
N LEU A 9 17.48 -20.87 6.09
CA LEU A 9 17.12 -19.45 6.00
C LEU A 9 16.90 -18.80 7.36
N GLY A 10 16.77 -19.57 8.45
CA GLY A 10 16.60 -19.05 9.81
C GLY A 10 17.89 -18.86 10.60
N CYS A 11 18.94 -19.64 10.35
CA CYS A 11 20.18 -19.59 11.14
C CYS A 11 21.48 -19.75 10.33
N GLY A 12 21.40 -19.89 9.02
CA GLY A 12 22.55 -20.06 8.13
C GLY A 12 23.26 -21.42 8.23
N LYS A 13 22.84 -22.33 9.12
CA LYS A 13 23.40 -23.68 9.23
C LYS A 13 23.11 -24.48 7.96
N LYS A 14 24.05 -25.30 7.49
CA LYS A 14 23.86 -26.18 6.34
C LYS A 14 22.62 -27.09 6.54
N LEU A 15 21.75 -27.17 5.55
CA LEU A 15 20.61 -28.09 5.52
C LEU A 15 21.07 -29.47 5.05
N ASN A 16 20.41 -30.52 5.55
CA ASN A 16 20.70 -31.89 5.15
C ASN A 16 20.22 -32.19 3.72
N ASN A 17 19.32 -31.38 3.17
CA ASN A 17 18.78 -31.50 1.82
C ASN A 17 19.05 -30.20 1.06
N VAL A 18 19.51 -30.32 -0.19
CA VAL A 18 19.58 -29.19 -1.12
C VAL A 18 18.18 -28.91 -1.64
N LEU A 19 17.67 -27.72 -1.37
CA LEU A 19 16.34 -27.30 -1.85
C LEU A 19 16.53 -26.31 -3.01
N GLN A 20 15.72 -26.41 -4.07
CA GLN A 20 15.72 -25.39 -5.12
C GLN A 20 14.88 -24.20 -4.66
N PHE A 21 15.45 -22.99 -4.77
CA PHE A 21 14.70 -21.76 -4.62
C PHE A 21 13.87 -21.53 -5.87
N GLU A 22 12.57 -21.40 -5.67
CA GLU A 22 11.63 -20.95 -6.68
C GLU A 22 10.89 -19.75 -6.10
N VAL A 23 10.70 -18.71 -6.90
CA VAL A 23 10.21 -17.39 -6.46
C VAL A 23 8.81 -17.46 -5.84
N PHE A 24 8.02 -18.52 -6.08
CA PHE A 24 6.59 -18.57 -5.74
C PHE A 24 6.05 -19.86 -5.13
N THR A 25 6.81 -20.95 -5.00
CA THR A 25 6.20 -22.29 -4.85
C THR A 25 6.36 -22.99 -3.50
N PHE A 26 7.00 -22.36 -2.50
CA PHE A 26 7.35 -23.08 -1.27
C PHE A 26 7.04 -22.31 0.02
N THR A 27 6.63 -23.05 1.06
CA THR A 27 6.47 -22.50 2.40
C THR A 27 7.85 -22.16 2.97
N PRO A 28 8.06 -20.95 3.54
CA PRO A 28 9.34 -20.61 4.15
C PRO A 28 9.79 -21.61 5.24
N GLY A 29 8.84 -22.31 5.86
CA GLY A 29 9.07 -23.39 6.82
C GLY A 29 9.83 -24.61 6.26
N GLN A 30 9.88 -24.81 4.94
CA GLN A 30 10.62 -25.91 4.33
C GLN A 30 12.13 -25.64 4.23
N TYR A 31 12.54 -24.36 4.27
CA TYR A 31 13.95 -23.95 4.13
C TYR A 31 14.66 -23.70 5.47
N VAL A 32 14.11 -24.19 6.57
CA VAL A 32 14.63 -23.94 7.92
C VAL A 32 14.89 -25.26 8.65
N CYS A 33 15.93 -25.31 9.49
CA CYS A 33 16.25 -26.49 10.28
C CYS A 33 15.21 -26.71 11.39
N SER A 34 15.13 -27.93 11.92
CA SER A 34 14.13 -28.31 12.93
C SER A 34 14.16 -27.45 14.21
N GLU A 35 15.33 -26.96 14.61
CA GLU A 35 15.48 -26.00 15.72
C GLU A 35 14.80 -24.66 15.40
N CYS A 36 15.09 -24.12 14.21
CA CYS A 36 14.47 -22.89 13.72
C CYS A 36 12.96 -23.05 13.54
N THR A 37 12.49 -24.20 13.02
CA THR A 37 11.06 -24.49 12.91
C THR A 37 10.36 -24.38 14.27
N LYS A 38 10.96 -24.92 15.35
CA LYS A 38 10.38 -24.81 16.70
C LYS A 38 10.37 -23.37 17.21
N LYS A 39 11.47 -22.63 17.01
CA LYS A 39 11.56 -21.21 17.40
C LYS A 39 10.50 -20.38 16.67
N PHE A 40 10.36 -20.59 15.37
CA PHE A 40 9.38 -19.88 14.54
C PHE A 40 7.95 -20.23 14.91
N LYS A 41 7.62 -21.50 15.13
CA LYS A 41 6.28 -21.87 15.61
C LYS A 41 5.90 -21.16 16.92
N LYS A 42 6.86 -21.00 17.84
CA LYS A 42 6.63 -20.24 19.08
C LYS A 42 6.36 -18.76 18.78
N GLN A 43 7.22 -18.11 18.01
CA GLN A 43 7.04 -16.69 17.64
C GLN A 43 5.73 -16.45 16.87
N LEU A 44 5.39 -17.33 15.92
CA LEU A 44 4.13 -17.26 15.19
C LEU A 44 2.92 -17.38 16.11
N THR A 45 3.01 -18.22 17.14
CA THR A 45 1.95 -18.32 18.17
C THR A 45 1.85 -17.04 18.99
N GLU A 46 2.99 -16.46 19.37
CA GLU A 46 3.05 -15.17 20.09
C GLU A 46 2.45 -14.03 19.25
N ILE A 47 2.78 -13.94 17.96
CA ILE A 47 2.22 -12.97 17.00
C ILE A 47 0.71 -13.19 16.84
N ARG A 48 0.25 -14.43 16.62
CA ARG A 48 -1.19 -14.73 16.48
C ARG A 48 -1.97 -14.30 17.71
N ASN A 49 -1.48 -14.63 18.90
CA ASN A 49 -2.13 -14.27 20.16
C ASN A 49 -2.15 -12.75 20.36
N GLY A 50 -1.03 -12.06 20.12
CA GLY A 50 -0.97 -10.60 20.20
C GLY A 50 -1.91 -9.91 19.20
N ALA A 51 -2.06 -10.46 17.99
CA ALA A 51 -3.01 -9.98 17.00
C ALA A 51 -4.46 -10.14 17.50
N LEU A 52 -4.81 -11.32 18.02
CA LEU A 52 -6.15 -11.61 18.56
C LEU A 52 -6.49 -10.72 19.75
N GLU A 53 -5.53 -10.48 20.66
CA GLU A 53 -5.72 -9.58 21.81
C GLU A 53 -6.10 -8.16 21.38
N ILE A 54 -5.48 -7.64 20.30
CA ILE A 54 -5.82 -6.33 19.74
C ILE A 54 -7.18 -6.38 19.05
N ILE A 55 -7.45 -7.40 18.22
CA ILE A 55 -8.72 -7.54 17.48
C ILE A 55 -9.92 -7.59 18.43
N ILE A 56 -9.80 -8.25 19.59
CA ILE A 56 -10.87 -8.33 20.60
C ILE A 56 -11.28 -6.93 21.11
N ARG A 57 -10.37 -5.95 21.09
CA ARG A 57 -10.67 -4.56 21.49
C ARG A 57 -11.64 -3.84 20.55
N ASN A 58 -11.81 -4.32 19.31
CA ASN A 58 -12.70 -3.70 18.32
C ASN A 58 -14.11 -3.51 18.84
N ARG A 59 -14.65 -4.48 19.57
CA ARG A 59 -16.01 -4.40 20.08
C ARG A 59 -16.20 -3.15 20.95
N SER A 60 -15.32 -2.96 21.93
CA SER A 60 -15.39 -1.81 22.83
C SER A 60 -15.12 -0.49 22.10
N LEU A 61 -14.24 -0.50 21.09
CA LEU A 61 -13.95 0.71 20.33
C LEU A 61 -15.12 1.10 19.40
N ASN A 62 -15.75 0.13 18.75
CA ASN A 62 -16.96 0.34 17.94
C ASN A 62 -18.10 0.92 18.80
N GLU A 63 -18.30 0.39 20.00
CA GLU A 63 -19.30 0.93 20.95
C GLU A 63 -19.05 2.43 21.21
N LYS A 64 -17.79 2.87 21.34
CA LYS A 64 -17.47 4.30 21.50
C LYS A 64 -17.67 5.14 20.24
N PHE A 65 -17.42 4.57 19.06
CA PHE A 65 -17.73 5.22 17.79
C PHE A 65 -19.24 5.42 17.66
N ASP A 66 -20.03 4.39 17.96
CA ASP A 66 -21.50 4.43 17.94
C ASP A 66 -22.04 5.48 18.93
N GLU A 67 -21.55 5.47 20.18
CA GLU A 67 -21.91 6.48 21.20
C GLU A 67 -21.62 7.92 20.73
N PHE A 68 -20.49 8.13 20.03
CA PHE A 68 -20.17 9.44 19.48
C PHE A 68 -21.18 9.85 18.39
N VAL A 69 -21.50 8.96 17.45
CA VAL A 69 -22.47 9.22 16.37
C VAL A 69 -23.84 9.55 16.95
N GLU A 70 -24.34 8.76 17.91
CA GLU A 70 -25.62 9.01 18.58
C GLU A 70 -25.63 10.38 19.28
N SER A 71 -24.50 10.80 19.86
CA SER A 71 -24.38 12.11 20.49
C SER A 71 -24.38 13.27 19.50
N GLU A 72 -23.88 13.05 18.27
CA GLU A 72 -23.84 14.06 17.20
C GLU A 72 -25.21 14.24 16.52
N GLU A 73 -26.03 13.19 16.38
CA GLU A 73 -27.39 13.28 15.82
C GLU A 73 -28.28 14.30 16.58
N ILE A 74 -27.99 14.53 17.86
CA ILE A 74 -28.65 15.56 18.68
C ILE A 74 -28.38 16.99 18.13
N PHE A 75 -27.21 17.21 17.52
CA PHE A 75 -26.82 18.52 16.96
C PHE A 75 -27.39 18.79 15.56
N ASP A 76 -27.76 17.76 14.80
CA ASP A 76 -28.39 17.90 13.48
C ASP A 76 -29.78 18.55 13.54
N HIS A 77 -30.40 18.57 14.72
CA HIS A 77 -31.69 19.21 14.95
C HIS A 77 -31.60 20.69 15.35
N LEU A 78 -30.39 21.25 15.49
CA LEU A 78 -30.19 22.66 15.78
C LEU A 78 -30.14 23.48 14.49
N ASP A 79 -30.91 24.57 14.44
CA ASP A 79 -31.08 25.39 13.25
C ASP A 79 -29.74 26.02 12.78
N THR A 80 -29.16 25.49 11.69
CA THR A 80 -27.76 25.66 11.24
C THR A 80 -27.51 26.95 10.44
N HIS A 81 -28.17 28.06 10.77
CA HIS A 81 -28.04 29.33 10.03
C HIS A 81 -26.74 30.12 10.31
N SER A 82 -25.85 29.61 11.17
CA SER A 82 -24.56 30.26 11.50
C SER A 82 -23.41 29.74 10.64
N PHE A 83 -22.70 30.67 9.97
CA PHE A 83 -21.52 30.40 9.12
C PHE A 83 -20.41 29.62 9.84
N TYR A 84 -20.22 29.85 11.15
CA TYR A 84 -19.22 29.15 11.96
C TYR A 84 -19.68 27.75 12.38
N LEU A 85 -20.98 27.57 12.60
CA LEU A 85 -21.56 26.29 13.02
C LEU A 85 -21.43 25.24 11.90
N HIS A 86 -21.75 25.65 10.66
CA HIS A 86 -21.60 24.79 9.48
C HIS A 86 -20.14 24.41 9.22
N GLY A 87 -19.22 25.37 9.35
CA GLY A 87 -17.79 25.11 9.19
C GLY A 87 -17.26 24.12 10.22
N SER A 88 -17.65 24.27 11.49
CA SER A 88 -17.30 23.34 12.58
C SER A 88 -17.84 21.94 12.40
N HIS A 89 -19.08 21.80 11.93
CA HIS A 89 -19.67 20.49 11.70
C HIS A 89 -18.85 19.68 10.68
N GLN A 90 -18.53 20.29 9.53
CA GLN A 90 -17.70 19.64 8.51
C GLN A 90 -16.30 19.25 9.03
N ALA A 91 -15.71 20.08 9.88
CA ALA A 91 -14.42 19.77 10.49
C ALA A 91 -14.52 18.58 11.46
N ARG A 92 -15.60 18.47 12.24
CA ARG A 92 -15.87 17.32 13.12
C ARG A 92 -16.12 16.05 12.33
N GLU A 93 -16.98 16.08 11.31
CA GLU A 93 -17.24 14.93 10.41
C GLU A 93 -15.93 14.39 9.84
N TYR A 94 -15.06 15.28 9.37
CA TYR A 94 -13.76 14.87 8.84
C TYR A 94 -12.82 14.29 9.91
N MET A 95 -12.74 14.94 11.08
CA MET A 95 -11.93 14.42 12.19
C MET A 95 -12.41 13.04 12.65
N PHE A 96 -13.72 12.84 12.76
CA PHE A 96 -14.33 11.54 13.06
C PHE A 96 -13.94 10.49 12.03
N SER A 97 -14.07 10.81 10.74
CA SER A 97 -13.74 9.85 9.69
C SER A 97 -12.25 9.52 9.60
N LEU A 98 -11.36 10.46 9.95
CA LEU A 98 -9.95 10.12 10.13
C LEU A 98 -9.79 9.03 11.21
N LEU A 99 -10.56 9.06 12.29
CA LEU A 99 -10.50 8.04 13.33
C LEU A 99 -11.07 6.69 12.88
N GLU A 100 -12.17 6.67 12.13
CA GLU A 100 -12.71 5.45 11.52
C GLU A 100 -11.67 4.80 10.59
N GLU A 101 -10.97 5.61 9.80
CA GLU A 101 -9.93 5.11 8.90
C GLU A 101 -8.70 4.59 9.66
N VAL A 102 -8.27 5.28 10.72
CA VAL A 102 -7.18 4.83 11.60
C VAL A 102 -7.57 3.48 12.22
N HIS A 103 -8.79 3.35 12.73
CA HIS A 103 -9.31 2.12 13.31
C HIS A 103 -9.29 0.97 12.29
N ARG A 104 -9.89 1.18 11.12
CA ARG A 104 -9.92 0.17 10.06
C ARG A 104 -8.52 -0.22 9.58
N PHE A 105 -7.61 0.73 9.40
CA PHE A 105 -6.23 0.44 9.00
C PHE A 105 -5.47 -0.34 10.07
N ALA A 106 -5.63 0.05 11.34
CA ALA A 106 -5.00 -0.66 12.45
C ALA A 106 -5.56 -2.09 12.56
N TYR A 107 -6.88 -2.26 12.49
CA TYR A 107 -7.52 -3.58 12.46
C TYR A 107 -7.02 -4.46 11.32
N HIS A 108 -7.06 -3.96 10.07
CA HIS A 108 -6.56 -4.72 8.93
C HIS A 108 -5.08 -5.06 9.08
N ALA A 109 -4.23 -4.13 9.54
CA ALA A 109 -2.81 -4.41 9.74
C ALA A 109 -2.58 -5.54 10.76
N THR A 110 -3.33 -5.51 11.86
CA THR A 110 -3.30 -6.55 12.90
C THR A 110 -3.78 -7.90 12.35
N PHE A 111 -4.90 -7.92 11.62
CA PHE A 111 -5.43 -9.14 11.02
C PHE A 111 -4.47 -9.71 9.96
N GLU A 112 -3.85 -8.86 9.16
CA GLU A 112 -2.82 -9.27 8.19
C GLU A 112 -1.57 -9.87 8.84
N CYS A 113 -1.18 -9.41 10.04
CA CYS A 113 -0.13 -10.09 10.81
C CYS A 113 -0.55 -11.50 11.23
N HIS A 114 -1.83 -11.71 11.56
CA HIS A 114 -2.36 -13.05 11.83
C HIS A 114 -2.31 -13.94 10.57
N LEU A 115 -2.78 -13.42 9.42
CA LEU A 115 -2.75 -14.13 8.14
C LEU A 115 -1.32 -14.46 7.68
N PHE A 116 -0.36 -13.57 7.93
CA PHE A 116 1.05 -13.83 7.67
C PHE A 116 1.53 -15.10 8.40
N CYS A 117 1.08 -15.32 9.64
CA CYS A 117 1.42 -16.54 10.37
C CYS A 117 0.84 -17.80 9.72
N ASP A 118 -0.39 -17.72 9.20
CA ASP A 118 -1.07 -18.85 8.56
C ASP A 118 -0.46 -19.22 7.21
N MET A 119 -0.06 -18.21 6.43
CA MET A 119 0.63 -18.40 5.16
C MET A 119 2.02 -19.02 5.31
N PHE A 120 2.70 -18.83 6.45
CA PHE A 120 3.95 -19.53 6.73
C PHE A 120 3.77 -21.04 6.81
N GLU A 121 2.65 -21.50 7.38
CA GLU A 121 2.37 -22.91 7.61
C GLU A 121 1.74 -23.58 6.40
N ASN A 122 0.86 -22.87 5.68
CA ASN A 122 0.08 -23.39 4.56
C ASN A 122 0.11 -22.43 3.35
N ALA A 123 1.28 -22.22 2.75
CA ALA A 123 1.38 -21.39 1.55
C ALA A 123 0.68 -22.08 0.37
N ASP A 124 -0.16 -21.34 -0.34
CA ASP A 124 -0.65 -21.73 -1.65
C ASP A 124 0.30 -21.13 -2.72
N PRO A 125 1.01 -21.98 -3.49
CA PRO A 125 1.94 -21.59 -4.56
C PRO A 125 1.37 -20.66 -5.64
N MET A 126 0.05 -20.54 -5.74
CA MET A 126 -0.64 -19.85 -6.82
C MET A 126 -1.39 -18.57 -6.38
N PHE A 127 -1.39 -18.26 -5.09
CA PHE A 127 -2.39 -17.37 -4.49
C PHE A 127 -1.84 -15.97 -4.12
N PHE A 128 -0.83 -15.86 -3.25
CA PHE A 128 -0.15 -14.60 -2.89
C PHE A 128 1.26 -14.89 -2.38
N SER A 129 2.20 -13.94 -2.50
CA SER A 129 3.53 -14.14 -1.89
C SER A 129 3.41 -14.37 -0.39
N ASP A 130 4.34 -15.12 0.19
CA ASP A 130 4.44 -15.40 1.63
C ASP A 130 4.46 -14.12 2.51
N ARG A 131 4.76 -12.97 1.90
CA ARG A 131 4.93 -11.66 2.54
C ARG A 131 3.86 -10.64 2.13
N TYR A 132 2.88 -11.04 1.33
CA TYR A 132 1.79 -10.19 0.85
C TYR A 132 1.10 -9.44 2.02
N PHE A 133 0.70 -10.21 3.04
CA PHE A 133 -0.04 -9.65 4.18
C PHE A 133 0.85 -8.79 5.05
N LEU A 134 2.09 -9.22 5.34
CA LEU A 134 3.04 -8.43 6.12
C LEU A 134 3.37 -7.08 5.43
N THR A 135 3.56 -7.08 4.11
CA THR A 135 3.82 -5.88 3.31
C THR A 135 2.65 -4.90 3.41
N ASN A 136 1.44 -5.42 3.32
CA ASN A 136 0.25 -4.60 3.48
C ASN A 136 0.10 -4.07 4.91
N SER A 137 0.38 -4.89 5.94
CA SER A 137 0.33 -4.47 7.34
C SER A 137 1.23 -3.25 7.55
N VAL A 138 2.46 -3.27 7.02
CA VAL A 138 3.39 -2.13 7.06
C VAL A 138 2.77 -0.86 6.49
N ILE A 139 2.17 -0.94 5.29
CA ILE A 139 1.55 0.21 4.62
C ILE A 139 0.39 0.75 5.46
N LYS A 140 -0.48 -0.12 5.96
CA LYS A 140 -1.65 0.26 6.75
C LYS A 140 -1.27 0.84 8.11
N THR A 141 -0.27 0.30 8.79
CA THR A 141 0.24 0.86 10.06
C THR A 141 0.78 2.28 9.89
N ILE A 142 1.60 2.52 8.85
CA ILE A 142 2.09 3.88 8.59
C ILE A 142 0.95 4.82 8.18
N GLY A 143 0.02 4.35 7.34
CA GLY A 143 -1.15 5.13 6.94
C GLY A 143 -2.04 5.51 8.14
N ALA A 144 -2.18 4.62 9.13
CA ALA A 144 -2.92 4.88 10.36
C ALA A 144 -2.22 5.95 11.20
N TRP A 145 -0.89 5.86 11.38
CA TRP A 145 -0.12 6.90 12.07
C TRP A 145 -0.24 8.27 11.39
N GLU A 146 -0.15 8.33 10.06
CA GLU A 146 -0.30 9.58 9.31
C GLU A 146 -1.66 10.24 9.54
N LYS A 147 -2.74 9.46 9.52
CA LYS A 147 -4.10 9.95 9.74
C LYS A 147 -4.34 10.38 11.19
N LEU A 148 -3.86 9.58 12.16
CA LEU A 148 -4.00 9.92 13.58
C LEU A 148 -3.22 11.20 13.92
N LEU A 149 -2.02 11.38 13.37
CA LEU A 149 -1.25 12.62 13.54
C LEU A 149 -1.91 13.81 12.83
N ARG A 150 -2.59 13.61 11.70
CA ARG A 150 -3.40 14.65 11.05
C ARG A 150 -4.60 15.05 11.91
N PHE A 151 -5.29 14.09 12.53
CA PHE A 151 -6.34 14.37 13.51
C PHE A 151 -5.80 15.29 14.62
N HIS A 152 -4.64 14.96 15.19
CA HIS A 152 -4.02 15.78 16.24
C HIS A 152 -3.56 17.15 15.72
N CYS A 153 -3.11 17.26 14.46
CA CYS A 153 -2.81 18.55 13.84
C CYS A 153 -4.06 19.44 13.74
N LEU A 154 -5.23 18.86 13.41
CA LEU A 154 -6.50 19.59 13.38
C LEU A 154 -6.91 20.02 14.79
N TYR A 155 -6.87 19.09 15.74
CA TYR A 155 -7.27 19.33 17.12
C TYR A 155 -6.42 20.41 17.80
N PHE A 156 -5.10 20.39 17.59
CA PHE A 156 -4.14 21.35 18.16
C PHE A 156 -3.82 22.53 17.24
N GLU A 157 -4.55 22.71 16.13
CA GLU A 157 -4.44 23.85 15.22
C GLU A 157 -3.05 24.08 14.66
N VAL A 158 -2.37 22.98 14.35
CA VAL A 158 -1.11 23.04 13.62
C VAL A 158 -1.38 23.56 12.22
N GLN A 159 -0.82 24.72 11.91
CA GLN A 159 -0.90 25.29 10.57
C GLN A 159 -0.23 24.36 9.55
N LEU A 160 -1.06 23.83 8.65
CA LEU A 160 -0.60 23.10 7.47
C LEU A 160 -0.01 24.08 6.45
N ASP A 161 1.00 23.61 5.74
CA ASP A 161 1.50 24.29 4.56
C ASP A 161 0.47 24.17 3.43
N ARG A 162 0.38 25.21 2.58
CA ARG A 162 -0.51 25.18 1.40
C ARG A 162 -0.10 24.10 0.41
N ASP A 163 1.20 23.81 0.33
CA ASP A 163 1.70 22.68 -0.45
C ASP A 163 1.58 21.40 0.39
N PRO A 164 0.72 20.44 0.02
CA PRO A 164 0.57 19.18 0.74
C PRO A 164 1.88 18.39 0.88
N LYS A 165 2.81 18.54 -0.07
CA LYS A 165 4.13 17.88 -0.02
C LYS A 165 4.96 18.34 1.18
N ASN A 166 4.69 19.55 1.69
CA ASN A 166 5.37 20.11 2.86
C ASN A 166 4.77 19.65 4.20
N ASN A 167 3.69 18.88 4.18
CA ASN A 167 2.98 18.36 5.36
C ASN A 167 3.33 16.89 5.63
N SER A 168 4.59 16.49 5.47
CA SER A 168 5.05 15.15 5.80
C SER A 168 4.93 14.85 7.30
N LEU A 169 4.79 13.56 7.67
CA LEU A 169 4.63 13.11 9.05
C LEU A 169 5.69 13.69 9.99
N SER A 170 6.96 13.70 9.58
CA SER A 170 8.07 14.25 10.38
C SER A 170 7.97 15.77 10.58
N ARG A 171 7.49 16.51 9.58
CA ARG A 171 7.29 17.96 9.66
C ARG A 171 6.07 18.31 10.52
N LEU A 172 4.97 17.58 10.35
CA LEU A 172 3.78 17.69 11.19
C LEU A 172 4.11 17.41 12.66
N GLN A 173 4.86 16.34 12.93
CA GLN A 173 5.32 16.01 14.27
C GLN A 173 6.14 17.16 14.90
N LYS A 174 7.11 17.72 14.16
CA LYS A 174 7.90 18.86 14.65
C LYS A 174 7.04 20.08 14.99
N LYS A 175 5.98 20.34 14.22
CA LYS A 175 5.03 21.42 14.50
C LYS A 175 4.15 21.09 15.72
N MET A 176 3.59 19.89 15.80
CA MET A 176 2.79 19.43 16.95
C MET A 176 3.58 19.44 18.25
N ASN A 177 4.88 19.16 18.22
CA ASN A 177 5.76 19.25 19.39
C ASN A 177 5.86 20.66 19.98
N LYS A 178 5.29 21.68 19.35
CA LYS A 178 5.20 23.05 19.90
C LYS A 178 3.84 23.33 20.55
N THR A 179 2.97 22.33 20.65
CA THR A 179 1.60 22.40 21.18
C THR A 179 1.43 21.50 22.41
N GLU A 180 0.23 21.50 22.99
CA GLU A 180 -0.17 20.61 24.09
C GLU A 180 -0.16 19.12 23.71
N PHE A 181 0.01 18.77 22.42
CA PHE A 181 0.22 17.40 21.96
C PHE A 181 1.28 16.64 22.78
N LYS A 182 2.34 17.32 23.24
CA LYS A 182 3.39 16.70 24.07
C LYS A 182 2.91 16.12 25.40
N GLN A 183 1.73 16.53 25.86
CA GLN A 183 1.12 16.07 27.10
C GLN A 183 0.18 14.87 26.89
N THR A 184 -0.06 14.48 25.64
CA THR A 184 -0.94 13.35 25.30
C THR A 184 -0.28 12.00 25.56
N ASN A 185 -1.11 10.99 25.82
CA ASN A 185 -0.65 9.61 25.92
C ASN A 185 -0.09 9.13 24.58
N LEU A 186 -0.73 9.51 23.46
CA LEU A 186 -0.25 9.19 22.13
C LEU A 186 1.17 9.71 21.87
N TYR A 187 1.51 10.92 22.30
CA TYR A 187 2.87 11.43 22.17
C TYR A 187 3.87 10.56 22.94
N SER A 188 3.52 10.16 24.17
CA SER A 188 4.36 9.30 25.00
C SER A 188 4.59 7.93 24.35
N GLU A 189 3.52 7.31 23.82
CA GLU A 189 3.59 6.04 23.07
C GLU A 189 4.43 6.18 21.79
N TYR A 190 4.22 7.24 21.02
CA TYR A 190 4.99 7.51 19.80
C TYR A 190 6.49 7.64 20.09
N ILE A 191 6.86 8.37 21.16
CA ILE A 191 8.26 8.51 21.57
C ILE A 191 8.84 7.18 22.05
N ARG A 192 8.08 6.37 22.80
CA ARG A 192 8.49 5.01 23.23
C ARG A 192 8.76 4.10 22.03
N LEU A 193 7.86 4.07 21.05
CA LEU A 193 8.03 3.27 19.83
C LEU A 193 9.23 3.74 19.00
N LYS A 194 9.48 5.05 18.97
CA LYS A 194 10.65 5.62 18.32
C LYS A 194 11.95 5.29 19.05
N SER A 195 11.98 5.35 20.38
CA SER A 195 13.18 5.00 21.18
C SER A 195 13.53 3.52 21.06
N ASN A 196 12.53 2.66 20.90
CA ASN A 196 12.72 1.22 20.69
C ASN A 196 12.99 0.86 19.21
N ASN A 197 13.11 1.86 18.32
CA ASN A 197 13.25 1.71 16.87
C ASN A 197 12.10 0.94 16.15
N SER A 198 11.03 0.58 16.87
CA SER A 198 9.86 -0.13 16.34
C SER A 198 9.18 0.65 15.19
N PHE A 199 8.96 1.96 15.37
CA PHE A 199 8.45 2.81 14.29
C PHE A 199 9.45 2.98 13.12
N GLY A 200 10.74 3.02 13.43
CA GLY A 200 11.81 3.26 12.46
C GLY A 200 11.95 2.11 11.46
N GLU A 201 11.89 0.86 11.94
CA GLU A 201 11.95 -0.32 11.07
C GLU A 201 10.70 -0.47 10.19
N ILE A 202 9.50 -0.12 10.68
CA ILE A 202 8.28 -0.15 9.86
C ILE A 202 8.35 0.92 8.74
N ASP A 203 8.80 2.14 9.04
CA ASP A 203 8.95 3.19 8.02
C ASP A 203 10.03 2.82 6.99
N LYS A 204 11.13 2.21 7.44
CA LYS A 204 12.15 1.63 6.54
C LYS A 204 11.55 0.53 5.68
N ALA A 205 10.71 -0.34 6.26
CA ALA A 205 10.08 -1.42 5.53
C ALA A 205 9.16 -0.88 4.42
N ARG A 206 8.37 0.15 4.74
CA ARG A 206 7.51 0.84 3.76
C ARG A 206 8.33 1.44 2.61
N LYS A 207 9.42 2.13 2.91
CA LYS A 207 10.31 2.70 1.89
C LYS A 207 10.92 1.64 0.99
N ASN A 208 11.33 0.49 1.55
CA ASN A 208 11.86 -0.61 0.75
C ASN A 208 10.81 -1.19 -0.18
N ASN A 209 9.58 -1.36 0.29
CA ASN A 209 8.47 -1.84 -0.54
C ASN A 209 8.18 -0.88 -1.71
N ASP A 210 8.27 0.44 -1.49
CA ASP A 210 7.91 1.43 -2.51
C ASP A 210 9.06 1.84 -3.44
N HIS A 211 10.31 1.91 -2.96
CA HIS A 211 11.42 2.53 -3.71
C HIS A 211 12.65 1.61 -3.88
N ASN A 212 12.93 0.73 -2.91
CA ASN A 212 14.09 -0.16 -3.00
C ASN A 212 13.69 -1.56 -3.47
N VAL A 213 14.60 -2.52 -3.40
CA VAL A 213 14.24 -3.93 -3.58
C VAL A 213 13.40 -4.34 -2.37
N SER A 214 12.20 -4.88 -2.61
CA SER A 214 11.30 -5.35 -1.57
C SER A 214 11.92 -6.54 -0.84
N TYR A 215 11.49 -6.74 0.40
CA TYR A 215 12.02 -7.79 1.29
C TYR A 215 12.03 -9.18 0.66
N HIS A 216 11.08 -9.49 -0.24
CA HIS A 216 10.98 -10.79 -0.93
C HIS A 216 12.19 -11.11 -1.83
N LEU A 217 12.98 -10.11 -2.26
CA LEU A 217 14.21 -10.31 -3.04
C LEU A 217 15.48 -9.94 -2.26
N GLU A 218 15.38 -9.24 -1.12
CA GLU A 218 16.54 -8.91 -0.28
C GLU A 218 17.10 -10.13 0.51
N GLY A 219 16.47 -11.30 0.43
CA GLY A 219 16.93 -12.51 1.13
C GLY A 219 16.82 -12.44 2.65
N LYS A 220 16.02 -11.49 3.18
CA LYS A 220 15.77 -11.36 4.63
C LYS A 220 15.28 -12.67 5.22
N ASN A 221 15.86 -13.04 6.36
CA ASN A 221 15.52 -14.27 7.04
C ASN A 221 14.14 -14.16 7.70
N PHE A 222 13.46 -15.29 7.89
CA PHE A 222 12.11 -15.31 8.45
C PHE A 222 12.03 -14.73 9.88
N LEU A 223 13.15 -14.75 10.63
CA LEU A 223 13.22 -14.16 11.96
C LEU A 223 13.01 -12.64 11.90
N GLU A 224 13.70 -11.95 10.98
CA GLU A 224 13.55 -10.50 10.77
C GLU A 224 12.12 -10.11 10.37
N LEU A 225 11.43 -10.96 9.60
CA LEU A 225 10.03 -10.73 9.21
C LEU A 225 9.06 -10.92 10.38
N SER A 226 9.34 -11.91 11.24
CA SER A 226 8.56 -12.15 12.46
C SER A 226 8.74 -11.00 13.45
N GLU A 227 9.97 -10.51 13.64
CA GLU A 227 10.26 -9.32 14.45
C GLU A 227 9.56 -8.07 13.90
N LEU A 228 9.51 -7.90 12.57
CA LEU A 228 8.74 -6.82 11.94
C LEU A 228 7.23 -6.94 12.24
N ALA A 229 6.68 -8.15 12.20
CA ALA A 229 5.27 -8.39 12.56
C ALA A 229 5.00 -8.05 14.03
N GLU A 230 5.89 -8.42 14.95
CA GLU A 230 5.80 -8.05 16.38
C GLU A 230 5.82 -6.52 16.54
N MET A 231 6.73 -5.80 15.88
CA MET A 231 6.78 -4.34 15.89
C MET A 231 5.49 -3.71 15.35
N ILE A 232 4.88 -4.30 14.32
CA ILE A 232 3.58 -3.86 13.80
C ILE A 232 2.49 -4.02 14.87
N LEU A 233 2.47 -5.14 15.61
CA LEU A 233 1.52 -5.34 16.70
C LEU A 233 1.71 -4.32 17.83
N GLU A 234 2.95 -4.00 18.20
CA GLU A 234 3.24 -2.93 19.16
C GLU A 234 2.69 -1.57 18.68
N ASN A 235 2.89 -1.25 17.41
CA ASN A 235 2.41 0.00 16.82
C ASN A 235 0.88 0.05 16.73
N THR A 236 0.23 -1.05 16.33
CA THR A 236 -1.24 -1.12 16.25
C THR A 236 -1.89 -1.05 17.62
N SER A 237 -1.30 -1.66 18.65
CA SER A 237 -1.77 -1.50 20.04
C SER A 237 -1.72 -0.04 20.50
N ALA A 238 -0.62 0.68 20.21
CA ALA A 238 -0.50 2.10 20.50
C ALA A 238 -1.50 2.96 19.68
N LEU A 239 -1.76 2.59 18.42
CA LEU A 239 -2.78 3.24 17.59
C LEU A 239 -4.17 3.10 18.19
N TYR A 240 -4.56 1.92 18.71
CA TYR A 240 -5.85 1.74 19.39
C TYR A 240 -5.98 2.65 20.62
N ASN A 241 -4.93 2.73 21.44
CA ASN A 241 -4.89 3.66 22.58
C ASN A 241 -5.03 5.13 22.11
N GLY A 242 -4.42 5.45 20.98
CA GLY A 242 -4.52 6.77 20.36
C GLY A 242 -5.90 7.10 19.80
N ILE A 243 -6.63 6.12 19.25
CA ILE A 243 -8.02 6.30 18.82
C ILE A 243 -8.90 6.55 20.04
N ASP A 244 -8.75 5.77 21.11
CA ASP A 244 -9.46 5.97 22.38
C ASP A 244 -9.28 7.40 22.91
N GLU A 245 -8.03 7.88 23.00
CA GLU A 245 -7.73 9.25 23.42
C GLU A 245 -8.33 10.28 22.45
N ALA A 246 -8.22 10.05 21.14
CA ALA A 246 -8.73 10.96 20.13
C ALA A 246 -10.27 11.10 20.15
N LEU A 247 -11.00 10.00 20.39
CA LEU A 247 -12.46 10.03 20.58
C LEU A 247 -12.82 10.89 21.80
N GLU A 248 -12.12 10.73 22.93
CA GLU A 248 -12.34 11.60 24.09
C GLU A 248 -12.09 13.08 23.78
N LEU A 249 -11.02 13.39 23.04
CA LEU A 249 -10.70 14.76 22.63
C LEU A 249 -11.80 15.33 21.73
N LEU A 250 -12.30 14.53 20.79
CA LEU A 250 -13.38 14.91 19.87
C LEU A 250 -14.67 15.24 20.64
N THR A 251 -14.99 14.50 21.69
CA THR A 251 -16.15 14.75 22.56
C THR A 251 -15.97 15.99 23.46
N LYS A 252 -14.75 16.27 23.94
CA LYS A 252 -14.49 17.36 24.90
C LYS A 252 -14.50 18.77 24.29
N ARG A 253 -14.20 18.93 22.99
CA ARG A 253 -14.01 20.27 22.41
C ARG A 253 -14.45 20.36 20.94
N THR A 254 -15.46 21.18 20.67
CA THR A 254 -15.79 21.65 19.29
C THR A 254 -15.28 23.07 19.10
N ARG A 255 -14.22 23.27 18.32
CA ARG A 255 -13.78 24.62 17.95
C ARG A 255 -14.56 25.14 16.75
N LEU A 256 -14.76 26.46 16.69
CA LEU A 256 -15.32 27.17 15.54
C LEU A 256 -14.36 27.07 14.34
N ALA A 257 -14.74 26.32 13.31
CA ALA A 257 -14.02 26.26 12.05
C ALA A 257 -14.69 27.17 11.02
N THR A 258 -13.88 27.84 10.19
CA THR A 258 -14.38 28.71 9.13
C THR A 258 -14.43 27.94 7.81
N ARG A 259 -15.25 28.38 6.86
CA ARG A 259 -15.22 27.83 5.49
C ARG A 259 -13.84 27.91 4.83
N LYS A 260 -13.05 28.94 5.16
CA LYS A 260 -11.66 29.07 4.71
C LYS A 260 -10.78 27.96 5.29
N PHE A 261 -10.92 27.66 6.59
CA PHE A 261 -10.24 26.53 7.21
C PHE A 261 -10.60 25.22 6.50
N ASN A 262 -11.88 24.98 6.22
CA ASN A 262 -12.31 23.77 5.53
C ASN A 262 -11.74 23.68 4.10
N ASN A 263 -11.68 24.79 3.36
CA ASN A 263 -11.06 24.82 2.04
C ASN A 263 -9.53 24.61 2.10
N ASP A 264 -8.84 25.27 3.03
CA ASP A 264 -7.38 25.17 3.19
C ASP A 264 -6.95 23.74 3.58
N PHE A 265 -7.83 22.98 4.24
CA PHE A 265 -7.62 21.58 4.61
C PHE A 265 -8.24 20.58 3.62
N GLY A 266 -8.90 21.03 2.55
CA GLY A 266 -9.51 20.15 1.54
C GLY A 266 -10.79 19.41 2.00
N LEU A 267 -11.43 19.86 3.08
CA LEU A 267 -12.59 19.21 3.72
C LEU A 267 -13.90 19.30 2.91
N VAL A 268 -13.88 20.01 1.78
CA VAL A 268 -15.07 20.34 0.99
C VAL A 268 -15.32 19.33 -0.15
N ASN A 269 -14.47 18.32 -0.29
CA ASN A 269 -14.59 17.27 -1.29
C ASN A 269 -15.63 16.19 -0.89
N LYS A 270 -16.85 16.58 -0.52
CA LYS A 270 -17.96 15.61 -0.45
C LYS A 270 -18.25 15.13 -1.88
N ILE A 271 -18.25 13.82 -2.12
CA ILE A 271 -18.70 13.27 -3.40
C ILE A 271 -20.17 13.63 -3.56
N GLU A 272 -20.52 14.33 -4.64
CA GLU A 272 -21.92 14.60 -4.96
C GLU A 272 -22.64 13.28 -5.28
N GLU A 273 -23.51 12.83 -4.38
CA GLU A 273 -24.46 11.73 -4.60
C GLU A 273 -25.58 12.14 -5.55
N ASN A 274 -25.24 12.39 -6.82
CA ASN A 274 -26.22 12.75 -7.84
C ASN A 274 -26.64 11.51 -8.63
N ASP A 275 -27.85 11.01 -8.37
CA ASP A 275 -28.46 9.85 -9.05
C ASP A 275 -28.33 9.88 -10.58
N LYS A 276 -28.44 11.06 -11.22
CA LYS A 276 -28.31 11.18 -12.68
C LYS A 276 -26.87 10.96 -13.14
N ILE A 277 -25.89 11.48 -12.40
CA ILE A 277 -24.47 11.30 -12.69
C ILE A 277 -24.09 9.83 -12.52
N PHE A 278 -24.51 9.19 -11.43
CA PHE A 278 -24.24 7.78 -11.17
C PHE A 278 -24.89 6.85 -12.21
N LYS A 279 -26.13 7.10 -12.63
CA LYS A 279 -26.75 6.34 -13.74
C LYS A 279 -25.96 6.44 -15.03
N LYS A 280 -25.47 7.63 -15.39
CA LYS A 280 -24.63 7.83 -16.58
C LYS A 280 -23.29 7.11 -16.46
N LYS A 281 -22.65 7.15 -15.27
CA LYS A 281 -21.42 6.40 -14.99
C LYS A 281 -21.63 4.89 -15.10
N ALA A 282 -22.69 4.37 -14.48
CA ALA A 282 -23.03 2.95 -14.53
C ALA A 282 -23.20 2.43 -15.97
N LEU A 283 -23.89 3.19 -16.84
CA LEU A 283 -24.02 2.84 -18.26
C LEU A 283 -22.67 2.79 -18.98
N LYS A 284 -21.78 3.76 -18.70
CA LYS A 284 -20.43 3.77 -19.26
C LYS A 284 -19.59 2.59 -18.80
N ILE A 285 -19.69 2.20 -17.53
CA ILE A 285 -19.01 1.04 -16.97
C ILE A 285 -19.48 -0.25 -17.64
N LYS A 286 -20.80 -0.45 -17.74
CA LYS A 286 -21.39 -1.63 -18.42
C LYS A 286 -20.90 -1.79 -19.86
N SER A 287 -20.58 -0.69 -20.55
CA SER A 287 -20.05 -0.74 -21.92
C SER A 287 -18.54 -1.03 -22.02
N LYS A 288 -17.80 -0.92 -20.91
CA LYS A 288 -16.34 -0.94 -20.89
C LYS A 288 -15.72 -2.09 -20.12
N PHE A 289 -16.41 -2.61 -19.11
CA PHE A 289 -15.88 -3.63 -18.22
C PHE A 289 -16.45 -5.00 -18.57
N ASN A 290 -15.55 -5.97 -18.73
CA ASN A 290 -15.90 -7.38 -18.84
C ASN A 290 -15.13 -8.16 -17.75
N LEU A 291 -15.78 -9.14 -17.10
CA LEU A 291 -15.11 -10.05 -16.17
C LEU A 291 -13.95 -10.80 -16.83
N GLU A 292 -14.02 -11.02 -18.15
CA GLU A 292 -12.92 -11.59 -18.93
C GLU A 292 -11.63 -10.75 -18.85
N ASP A 293 -11.71 -9.43 -18.66
CA ASP A 293 -10.53 -8.57 -18.46
C ASP A 293 -9.75 -8.97 -17.20
N ILE A 294 -10.45 -9.44 -16.16
CA ILE A 294 -9.83 -9.92 -14.91
C ILE A 294 -9.13 -11.26 -15.15
N SER A 295 -9.75 -12.17 -15.91
CA SER A 295 -9.10 -13.44 -16.27
C SER A 295 -7.85 -13.20 -17.13
N GLN A 296 -7.94 -12.31 -18.12
CA GLN A 296 -6.83 -11.96 -19.00
C GLN A 296 -5.66 -11.33 -18.24
N ILE A 297 -5.91 -10.40 -17.31
CA ILE A 297 -4.82 -9.79 -16.54
C ILE A 297 -4.20 -10.77 -15.55
N ASN A 298 -4.99 -11.67 -14.97
CA ASN A 298 -4.48 -12.76 -14.12
C ASN A 298 -3.55 -13.68 -14.91
N GLN A 299 -3.97 -14.13 -16.09
CA GLN A 299 -3.12 -14.97 -16.95
C GLN A 299 -1.84 -14.24 -17.36
N LEU A 300 -1.97 -13.00 -17.84
CA LEU A 300 -0.83 -12.18 -18.23
C LEU A 300 0.17 -12.05 -17.07
N SER A 301 -0.33 -11.88 -15.84
CA SER A 301 0.53 -11.77 -14.67
C SER A 301 1.36 -13.02 -14.39
N VAL A 302 0.81 -14.22 -14.63
CA VAL A 302 1.52 -15.50 -14.49
C VAL A 302 2.63 -15.63 -15.52
N ASP A 303 2.36 -15.18 -16.74
CA ASP A 303 3.36 -15.17 -17.82
C ASP A 303 4.54 -14.26 -17.45
N TYR A 304 4.29 -13.08 -16.85
CA TYR A 304 5.35 -12.18 -16.37
C TYR A 304 6.11 -12.74 -15.16
N ILE A 305 5.47 -13.50 -14.29
CA ILE A 305 6.19 -14.22 -13.23
C ILE A 305 7.16 -15.24 -13.85
N SER A 306 6.70 -15.99 -14.85
CA SER A 306 7.54 -16.96 -15.56
C SER A 306 8.70 -16.29 -16.29
N TRP A 307 8.45 -15.14 -16.94
CA TRP A 307 9.48 -14.29 -17.53
C TRP A 307 10.49 -13.82 -16.49
N ALA A 308 10.04 -13.36 -15.32
CA ALA A 308 10.91 -12.85 -14.26
C ALA A 308 11.86 -13.94 -13.74
N SER A 309 11.38 -15.16 -13.54
CA SER A 309 12.21 -16.31 -13.15
C SER A 309 13.28 -16.63 -14.20
N ASN A 310 12.91 -16.67 -15.48
CA ASN A 310 13.86 -16.93 -16.57
C ASN A 310 14.92 -15.82 -16.69
N ARG A 311 14.49 -14.56 -16.55
CA ARG A 311 15.39 -13.40 -16.68
C ARG A 311 16.37 -13.33 -15.51
N LEU A 312 15.95 -13.69 -14.30
CA LEU A 312 16.84 -13.74 -13.14
C LEU A 312 18.01 -14.72 -13.34
N ASP A 313 17.71 -15.93 -13.84
CA ASP A 313 18.71 -16.95 -14.18
C ASP A 313 19.72 -16.41 -15.20
N GLU A 314 19.23 -15.74 -16.24
CA GLU A 314 20.06 -15.20 -17.30
C GLU A 314 20.96 -14.07 -16.79
N VAL A 315 20.39 -13.07 -16.11
CA VAL A 315 21.11 -11.88 -15.62
C VAL A 315 22.17 -12.27 -14.58
N SER A 316 21.91 -13.28 -13.76
CA SER A 316 22.88 -13.80 -12.79
C SER A 316 24.12 -14.41 -13.45
N SER A 317 24.01 -14.86 -14.71
CA SER A 317 25.13 -15.38 -15.50
C SER A 317 25.97 -14.29 -16.16
N TRP A 318 25.47 -13.05 -16.21
CA TRP A 318 26.15 -11.95 -16.90
C TRP A 318 27.43 -11.54 -16.18
N LYS A 319 28.54 -11.50 -16.93
CA LYS A 319 29.87 -11.16 -16.39
C LYS A 319 30.10 -9.64 -16.24
N ILE A 320 29.24 -8.82 -16.83
CA ILE A 320 29.39 -7.35 -16.84
C ILE A 320 28.85 -6.77 -15.54
N ARG A 321 29.74 -6.18 -14.75
CA ARG A 321 29.42 -5.53 -13.46
C ARG A 321 29.64 -4.01 -13.44
N TYR A 322 30.03 -3.40 -14.56
CA TYR A 322 30.57 -2.03 -14.60
C TYR A 322 29.54 -0.91 -14.82
N SER A 323 28.23 -1.20 -14.88
CA SER A 323 27.23 -0.11 -14.88
C SER A 323 27.08 0.48 -13.47
N HIS A 324 26.76 1.77 -13.38
CA HIS A 324 26.43 2.42 -12.12
C HIS A 324 24.98 2.93 -12.19
N PRO A 325 24.02 2.29 -11.49
CA PRO A 325 24.15 1.09 -10.67
C PRO A 325 24.32 -0.21 -11.51
N PRO A 326 24.75 -1.34 -10.89
CA PRO A 326 24.87 -2.62 -11.58
C PRO A 326 23.54 -3.05 -12.23
N MET A 327 23.56 -3.47 -13.49
CA MET A 327 22.35 -3.88 -14.25
C MET A 327 21.53 -4.93 -13.50
N ILE A 328 22.20 -5.86 -12.80
CA ILE A 328 21.54 -6.87 -11.97
C ILE A 328 20.64 -6.26 -10.89
N SER A 329 21.06 -5.14 -10.28
CA SER A 329 20.26 -4.42 -9.29
C SER A 329 19.00 -3.81 -9.91
N ILE A 330 19.09 -3.30 -11.14
CA ILE A 330 17.93 -2.79 -11.89
C ILE A 330 16.96 -3.93 -12.21
N TYR A 331 17.47 -5.10 -12.62
CA TYR A 331 16.65 -6.29 -12.86
C TYR A 331 15.95 -6.82 -11.61
N TYR A 332 16.61 -6.84 -10.45
CA TYR A 332 15.93 -7.19 -9.20
C TYR A 332 14.74 -6.27 -8.92
N ARG A 333 14.88 -4.95 -9.12
CA ARG A 333 13.76 -4.02 -8.99
C ARG A 333 12.66 -4.26 -10.05
N LEU A 334 13.03 -4.63 -11.27
CA LEU A 334 12.07 -4.92 -12.34
C LEU A 334 11.28 -6.21 -12.08
N ILE A 335 11.93 -7.23 -11.53
CA ILE A 335 11.31 -8.48 -11.09
C ILE A 335 10.32 -8.19 -9.95
N ASP A 336 10.73 -7.42 -8.95
CA ASP A 336 9.87 -6.97 -7.85
C ASP A 336 8.60 -6.26 -8.35
N VAL A 337 8.74 -5.40 -9.37
CA VAL A 337 7.60 -4.79 -10.05
C VAL A 337 6.66 -5.86 -10.62
N ALA A 338 7.17 -6.86 -11.34
CA ALA A 338 6.35 -7.95 -11.88
C ALA A 338 5.61 -8.73 -10.77
N VAL A 339 6.29 -9.02 -9.65
CA VAL A 339 5.70 -9.67 -8.46
C VAL A 339 4.53 -8.84 -7.91
N ARG A 340 4.72 -7.54 -7.68
CA ARG A 340 3.68 -6.68 -7.10
C ARG A 340 2.49 -6.47 -8.04
N VAL A 341 2.72 -6.42 -9.35
CA VAL A 341 1.61 -6.38 -10.33
C VAL A 341 0.87 -7.71 -10.34
N HIS A 342 1.56 -8.84 -10.20
CA HIS A 342 0.93 -10.15 -10.05
C HIS A 342 0.04 -10.23 -8.81
N GLU A 343 0.55 -9.82 -7.64
CA GLU A 343 -0.26 -9.74 -6.42
C GLU A 343 -1.49 -8.86 -6.61
N SER A 344 -1.38 -7.76 -7.36
CA SER A 344 -2.50 -6.88 -7.66
C SER A 344 -3.54 -7.54 -8.57
N ALA A 345 -3.09 -8.24 -9.62
CA ALA A 345 -3.96 -8.98 -10.53
C ALA A 345 -4.72 -10.10 -9.79
N ARG A 346 -4.03 -10.83 -8.91
CA ARG A 346 -4.62 -11.86 -8.04
C ARG A 346 -5.66 -11.26 -7.10
N SER A 347 -5.35 -10.14 -6.43
CA SER A 347 -6.33 -9.43 -5.59
C SER A 347 -7.61 -9.06 -6.37
N LEU A 348 -7.49 -8.67 -7.65
CA LEU A 348 -8.66 -8.43 -8.49
C LEU A 348 -9.42 -9.71 -8.87
N GLY A 349 -8.71 -10.84 -9.01
CA GLY A 349 -9.33 -12.16 -9.17
C GLY A 349 -10.24 -12.49 -7.98
N TYR A 350 -9.71 -12.39 -6.76
CA TYR A 350 -10.50 -12.62 -5.53
C TYR A 350 -11.64 -11.63 -5.38
N SER A 351 -11.42 -10.35 -5.68
CA SER A 351 -12.49 -9.38 -5.54
C SER A 351 -13.66 -9.70 -6.47
N ALA A 352 -13.40 -10.22 -7.68
CA ALA A 352 -14.45 -10.66 -8.60
C ALA A 352 -15.21 -11.90 -8.08
N GLU A 353 -14.49 -12.92 -7.62
CA GLU A 353 -15.09 -14.13 -7.03
C GLU A 353 -15.97 -13.79 -5.82
N LEU A 354 -15.46 -12.93 -4.93
CA LEU A 354 -16.18 -12.46 -3.75
C LEU A 354 -17.35 -11.54 -4.12
N PHE A 355 -17.21 -10.71 -5.14
CA PHE A 355 -18.29 -9.85 -5.62
C PHE A 355 -19.45 -10.66 -6.19
N GLU A 356 -19.16 -11.72 -6.97
CA GLU A 356 -20.19 -12.63 -7.49
C GLU A 356 -20.95 -13.32 -6.34
N GLN A 357 -20.22 -13.82 -5.34
CA GLN A 357 -20.81 -14.39 -4.12
C GLN A 357 -21.66 -13.35 -3.38
N ALA A 358 -21.18 -12.10 -3.27
CA ALA A 358 -21.89 -11.03 -2.60
C ALA A 358 -23.22 -10.68 -3.28
N VAL A 359 -23.23 -10.57 -4.60
CA VAL A 359 -24.44 -10.33 -5.39
C VAL A 359 -25.43 -11.48 -5.19
N ASN A 360 -24.96 -12.73 -5.24
CA ASN A 360 -25.80 -13.92 -5.06
C ASN A 360 -26.45 -13.99 -3.67
N LEU A 361 -25.80 -13.41 -2.65
CA LEU A 361 -26.28 -13.36 -1.27
C LEU A 361 -27.02 -12.05 -0.92
N ASN A 362 -27.31 -11.18 -1.90
CA ASN A 362 -27.86 -9.83 -1.67
C ASN A 362 -27.07 -9.00 -0.65
N TYR A 363 -25.74 -9.13 -0.65
CA TYR A 363 -24.83 -8.45 0.26
C TYR A 363 -25.06 -8.76 1.76
N ALA A 364 -25.73 -9.87 2.08
CA ALA A 364 -25.86 -10.33 3.45
C ALA A 364 -24.52 -10.89 3.96
N ASP A 365 -23.98 -10.25 5.01
CA ASP A 365 -22.86 -10.68 5.86
C ASP A 365 -21.72 -11.44 5.14
N LEU A 366 -21.01 -10.70 4.28
CA LEU A 366 -19.95 -11.23 3.40
C LEU A 366 -18.74 -11.76 4.16
N ASP A 367 -18.53 -11.31 5.40
CA ASP A 367 -17.36 -11.68 6.20
C ASP A 367 -17.42 -13.15 6.64
N LYS A 368 -18.63 -13.69 6.91
CA LYS A 368 -18.85 -15.05 7.44
C LYS A 368 -18.51 -16.21 6.51
N HIS A 369 -18.19 -15.95 5.25
CA HIS A 369 -18.15 -16.98 4.20
C HIS A 369 -16.74 -17.40 3.78
N TRP A 370 -15.67 -16.82 4.34
CA TRP A 370 -14.30 -17.18 3.98
C TRP A 370 -13.45 -17.59 5.19
N VAL A 371 -13.14 -18.90 5.25
CA VAL A 371 -12.42 -19.56 6.36
C VAL A 371 -11.02 -18.99 6.59
N ASN A 372 -10.37 -18.46 5.55
CA ASN A 372 -9.01 -17.92 5.64
C ASN A 372 -8.93 -16.39 5.76
N PHE A 373 -10.04 -15.64 5.59
CA PHE A 373 -10.03 -14.17 5.53
C PHE A 373 -11.23 -13.53 6.23
N ASP A 374 -11.71 -14.19 7.30
CA ASP A 374 -12.87 -13.76 8.09
C ASP A 374 -12.70 -12.29 8.54
N GLY A 375 -13.52 -11.37 8.00
CA GLY A 375 -13.39 -9.92 8.21
C GLY A 375 -12.74 -9.09 7.08
N MET A 376 -12.45 -9.69 5.91
CA MET A 376 -11.99 -8.98 4.71
C MET A 376 -12.93 -9.20 3.51
N ASN A 377 -13.75 -8.21 3.18
CA ASN A 377 -14.65 -8.26 2.03
C ASN A 377 -13.96 -7.99 0.67
N TYR A 378 -14.68 -8.14 -0.44
CA TYR A 378 -14.14 -7.96 -1.80
C TYR A 378 -13.43 -6.61 -2.03
N ARG A 379 -13.88 -5.55 -1.35
CA ARG A 379 -13.37 -4.18 -1.53
C ARG A 379 -12.00 -4.00 -0.91
N TYR A 380 -11.75 -4.71 0.19
CA TYR A 380 -10.42 -4.77 0.77
C TYR A 380 -9.38 -5.20 -0.28
N PHE A 381 -9.69 -6.20 -1.12
CA PHE A 381 -8.79 -6.67 -2.17
C PHE A 381 -8.63 -5.65 -3.31
N ILE A 382 -9.68 -4.92 -3.67
CA ILE A 382 -9.59 -3.82 -4.65
C ILE A 382 -8.65 -2.71 -4.13
N HIS A 383 -8.83 -2.28 -2.87
CA HIS A 383 -7.96 -1.29 -2.25
C HIS A 383 -6.53 -1.78 -2.10
N SER A 384 -6.34 -3.05 -1.76
CA SER A 384 -5.02 -3.65 -1.68
C SER A 384 -4.31 -3.63 -3.04
N ALA A 385 -5.03 -3.91 -4.14
CA ALA A 385 -4.49 -3.79 -5.49
C ALA A 385 -4.12 -2.34 -5.86
N LEU A 386 -4.99 -1.37 -5.50
CA LEU A 386 -4.73 0.06 -5.69
C LEU A 386 -3.40 0.50 -5.02
N LEU A 387 -3.22 0.14 -3.74
CA LEU A 387 -2.02 0.49 -2.98
C LEU A 387 -0.74 -0.05 -3.63
N ARG A 388 -0.79 -1.29 -4.14
CA ARG A 388 0.36 -1.93 -4.80
C ARG A 388 0.72 -1.29 -6.12
N ILE A 389 -0.25 -1.10 -7.01
CA ILE A 389 0.02 -0.52 -8.33
C ILE A 389 0.59 0.90 -8.19
N TYR A 390 0.13 1.66 -7.20
CA TYR A 390 0.77 2.93 -6.91
C TYR A 390 2.25 2.77 -6.50
N GLY A 391 2.54 1.90 -5.53
CA GLY A 391 3.93 1.67 -5.11
C GLY A 391 4.81 1.10 -6.23
N VAL A 392 4.23 0.38 -7.20
CA VAL A 392 4.92 -0.08 -8.41
C VAL A 392 5.38 1.10 -9.26
N TYR A 393 4.57 2.14 -9.42
CA TYR A 393 4.98 3.33 -10.18
C TYR A 393 6.15 4.04 -9.52
N ASP A 394 6.14 4.24 -8.20
CA ASP A 394 7.28 4.87 -7.51
C ASP A 394 8.56 4.04 -7.66
N LYS A 395 8.46 2.70 -7.64
CA LYS A 395 9.58 1.79 -7.94
C LYS A 395 10.07 1.87 -9.37
N LEU A 396 9.15 1.97 -10.34
CA LEU A 396 9.48 2.24 -11.74
C LEU A 396 10.17 3.59 -11.88
N GLY A 397 9.81 4.60 -11.08
CA GLY A 397 10.51 5.87 -11.01
C GLY A 397 11.98 5.70 -10.61
N MET A 398 12.26 4.86 -9.62
CA MET A 398 13.62 4.52 -9.22
C MET A 398 14.39 3.75 -10.31
N ILE A 399 13.74 2.82 -11.01
CA ILE A 399 14.33 2.11 -12.15
C ILE A 399 14.68 3.09 -13.29
N ILE A 400 13.81 4.05 -13.57
CA ILE A 400 14.05 5.08 -14.58
C ILE A 400 15.19 6.01 -14.13
N GLN A 401 15.23 6.44 -12.87
CA GLN A 401 16.36 7.19 -12.31
C GLN A 401 17.68 6.46 -12.51
N ASP A 402 17.74 5.17 -12.17
CA ASP A 402 18.92 4.32 -12.36
C ASP A 402 19.30 4.20 -13.84
N LEU A 403 18.32 4.03 -14.73
CA LEU A 403 18.55 3.85 -16.18
C LEU A 403 19.13 5.11 -16.84
N PHE A 404 18.74 6.29 -16.34
CA PHE A 404 19.17 7.59 -16.86
C PHE A 404 20.25 8.26 -16.01
N GLU A 405 20.77 7.55 -15.00
CA GLU A 405 21.82 8.03 -14.08
C GLU A 405 21.45 9.37 -13.41
N VAL A 406 20.19 9.54 -13.01
CA VAL A 406 19.68 10.75 -12.36
C VAL A 406 19.45 10.51 -10.87
N GLU A 407 20.07 11.32 -10.01
CA GLU A 407 19.96 11.21 -8.56
C GLU A 407 18.93 12.19 -7.97
N LEU A 408 17.67 11.77 -7.84
CA LEU A 408 16.59 12.60 -7.27
C LEU A 408 16.15 12.14 -5.88
N GLY A 409 16.67 11.00 -5.43
CA GLY A 409 16.26 10.34 -4.19
C GLY A 409 14.86 9.72 -4.29
N ASN A 410 14.18 9.59 -3.15
CA ASN A 410 12.84 9.00 -3.08
C ASN A 410 11.78 10.03 -3.44
N VAL A 411 11.50 10.14 -4.74
CA VAL A 411 10.46 11.03 -5.30
C VAL A 411 9.43 10.19 -6.07
N THR A 412 8.25 10.76 -6.27
CA THR A 412 7.16 10.06 -6.99
C THR A 412 7.53 9.82 -8.44
N PHE A 413 6.91 8.82 -9.06
CA PHE A 413 7.08 8.54 -10.50
C PHE A 413 6.92 9.80 -11.37
N GLU A 414 5.87 10.60 -11.14
CA GLU A 414 5.65 11.87 -11.83
C GLU A 414 6.82 12.84 -11.69
N ALA A 415 7.34 13.01 -10.47
CA ALA A 415 8.42 13.95 -10.20
C ALA A 415 9.72 13.50 -10.88
N VAL A 416 9.99 12.19 -10.93
CA VAL A 416 11.12 11.65 -11.72
C VAL A 416 10.98 12.05 -13.19
N ILE A 417 9.84 11.73 -13.80
CA ILE A 417 9.64 11.96 -15.23
C ILE A 417 9.63 13.47 -15.55
N GLU A 418 9.07 14.30 -14.69
CA GLU A 418 9.09 15.76 -14.83
C GLU A 418 10.52 16.31 -14.76
N GLN A 419 11.34 15.85 -13.81
CA GLN A 419 12.70 16.34 -13.67
C GLN A 419 13.60 15.89 -14.82
N ILE A 420 13.48 14.65 -15.28
CA ILE A 420 14.20 14.16 -16.48
C ILE A 420 13.80 14.95 -17.73
N ARG A 421 12.56 15.47 -17.82
CA ARG A 421 12.12 16.32 -18.94
C ARG A 421 12.71 17.73 -18.90
N VAL A 422 13.01 18.27 -17.72
CA VAL A 422 13.33 19.69 -17.49
C VAL A 422 14.84 19.97 -17.53
N THR A 423 15.68 18.94 -17.49
CA THR A 423 17.14 19.06 -17.66
C THR A 423 17.49 19.47 -19.10
N ASP A 424 17.58 20.80 -19.31
CA ASP A 424 18.09 21.57 -20.45
C ASP A 424 17.49 21.37 -21.87
N GLY A 425 17.28 22.51 -22.54
CA GLY A 425 16.42 22.71 -23.71
C GLY A 425 16.80 22.02 -25.04
N ASP A 426 17.72 21.06 -25.05
CA ASP A 426 18.17 20.34 -26.25
C ASP A 426 17.74 18.85 -26.31
N ASP A 427 17.20 18.24 -25.25
CA ASP A 427 16.97 16.78 -25.21
C ASP A 427 15.57 16.31 -25.66
N ARG A 428 15.19 16.66 -26.90
CA ARG A 428 14.12 15.92 -27.61
C ARG A 428 14.45 14.44 -27.75
N PHE A 429 15.75 14.10 -27.76
CA PHE A 429 16.23 12.73 -27.91
C PHE A 429 15.85 11.85 -26.71
N LEU A 430 16.13 12.27 -25.46
CA LEU A 430 15.77 11.48 -24.28
C LEU A 430 14.27 11.20 -24.21
N ASN A 431 13.46 12.22 -24.48
CA ASN A 431 11.99 12.09 -24.54
C ASN A 431 11.49 11.18 -25.67
N SER A 432 12.33 10.90 -26.68
CA SER A 432 12.03 9.98 -27.77
C SER A 432 12.39 8.52 -27.46
N LEU A 433 13.19 8.27 -26.42
CA LEU A 433 13.59 6.93 -26.03
C LEU A 433 12.37 6.11 -25.58
N PRO A 434 12.26 4.82 -25.97
CA PRO A 434 11.04 4.04 -25.77
C PRO A 434 10.53 4.01 -24.31
N PRO A 435 11.38 3.79 -23.28
CA PRO A 435 10.90 3.80 -21.89
C PRO A 435 10.31 5.14 -21.46
N LEU A 436 10.99 6.27 -21.74
CA LEU A 436 10.49 7.61 -21.38
C LEU A 436 9.24 8.00 -22.17
N LYS A 437 9.16 7.64 -23.46
CA LYS A 437 7.97 7.85 -24.27
C LYS A 437 6.75 7.13 -23.69
N LEU A 438 6.92 5.90 -23.20
CA LEU A 438 5.88 5.15 -22.52
C LEU A 438 5.50 5.79 -21.19
N CYS A 439 6.47 6.18 -20.36
CA CYS A 439 6.20 6.92 -19.10
C CYS A 439 5.37 8.19 -19.36
N ASN A 440 5.77 8.98 -20.36
CA ASN A 440 5.06 10.20 -20.75
C ASN A 440 3.62 9.93 -21.19
N ARG A 441 3.40 8.84 -21.94
CA ARG A 441 2.06 8.39 -22.34
C ARG A 441 1.24 7.97 -21.11
N ILE A 442 1.82 7.18 -20.20
CA ILE A 442 1.16 6.72 -18.96
C ILE A 442 0.61 7.89 -18.16
N LEU A 443 1.44 8.90 -17.87
CA LEU A 443 1.06 10.09 -17.09
C LEU A 443 -0.10 10.89 -17.72
N SER A 444 -0.27 10.79 -19.05
CA SER A 444 -1.35 11.47 -19.76
C SER A 444 -2.70 10.74 -19.71
N THR A 445 -2.69 9.44 -19.35
CA THR A 445 -3.89 8.59 -19.42
C THR A 445 -4.90 8.89 -18.31
N VAL A 446 -6.17 8.64 -18.60
CA VAL A 446 -7.25 8.76 -17.61
C VAL A 446 -7.10 7.71 -16.50
N ALA A 447 -6.65 6.49 -16.83
CA ALA A 447 -6.47 5.42 -15.86
C ALA A 447 -5.43 5.77 -14.80
N TYR A 448 -4.28 6.31 -15.20
CA TYR A 448 -3.23 6.73 -14.28
C TYR A 448 -3.72 7.87 -13.36
N LYS A 449 -4.37 8.91 -13.93
CA LYS A 449 -4.94 10.02 -13.16
C LYS A 449 -5.98 9.54 -12.14
N LYS A 450 -6.89 8.66 -12.56
CA LYS A 450 -7.87 8.04 -11.66
C LYS A 450 -7.20 7.29 -10.51
N LEU A 451 -6.16 6.50 -10.80
CA LEU A 451 -5.40 5.78 -9.77
C LEU A 451 -4.76 6.74 -8.77
N TYR A 452 -4.16 7.82 -9.26
CA TYR A 452 -3.59 8.88 -8.43
C TYR A 452 -4.64 9.55 -7.54
N ASP A 453 -5.76 9.97 -8.11
CA ASP A 453 -6.86 10.62 -7.39
C ASP A 453 -7.46 9.68 -6.34
N SER A 454 -7.77 8.42 -6.72
CA SER A 454 -8.31 7.42 -5.79
C SER A 454 -7.36 7.08 -4.65
N ARG A 455 -6.04 7.15 -4.87
CA ARG A 455 -5.07 7.06 -3.78
C ARG A 455 -5.21 8.25 -2.84
N GLN A 456 -5.25 9.48 -3.35
CA GLN A 456 -5.39 10.67 -2.51
C GLN A 456 -6.67 10.60 -1.69
N ASP A 457 -7.78 10.16 -2.28
CA ASP A 457 -9.03 9.93 -1.56
C ASP A 457 -8.84 8.89 -0.45
N PHE A 458 -8.31 7.71 -0.76
CA PHE A 458 -8.08 6.63 0.22
C PHE A 458 -7.07 7.00 1.34
N PHE A 459 -6.15 7.92 1.08
CA PHE A 459 -5.16 8.35 2.06
C PHE A 459 -5.57 9.60 2.85
N HIS A 460 -6.42 10.47 2.31
CA HIS A 460 -6.60 11.84 2.82
C HIS A 460 -8.04 12.29 3.04
N LEU A 461 -9.07 11.54 2.63
CA LEU A 461 -10.44 12.03 2.74
C LEU A 461 -11.43 10.88 2.96
N LEU A 462 -12.19 11.00 4.07
CA LEU A 462 -13.47 10.35 4.35
C LEU A 462 -13.80 9.21 3.38
N ILE A 463 -13.66 7.97 3.82
CA ILE A 463 -14.25 6.86 3.08
C ILE A 463 -15.76 6.93 3.23
N LEU A 464 -16.35 7.70 2.31
CA LEU A 464 -17.78 7.80 2.03
C LEU A 464 -18.38 6.43 1.65
N GLN A 465 -17.54 5.44 1.45
CA GLN A 465 -17.94 4.16 0.95
C GLN A 465 -18.81 3.36 1.92
N ASP A 466 -18.90 3.71 3.19
CA ASP A 466 -19.85 3.10 4.12
C ASP A 466 -21.22 3.80 4.10
N PHE A 467 -21.22 5.12 3.86
CA PHE A 467 -22.42 5.97 3.79
C PHE A 467 -23.11 6.01 2.42
N MET A 468 -22.42 5.61 1.34
CA MET A 468 -22.99 5.59 -0.01
C MET A 468 -24.05 4.50 -0.17
N LYS A 469 -25.06 4.74 -1.02
CA LYS A 469 -25.99 3.66 -1.45
C LYS A 469 -25.21 2.52 -2.13
N PRO A 470 -25.58 1.24 -1.95
CA PRO A 470 -24.86 0.09 -2.53
C PRO A 470 -24.56 0.23 -4.02
N GLN A 471 -25.55 0.67 -4.80
CA GLN A 471 -25.42 0.93 -6.25
C GLN A 471 -24.35 1.97 -6.62
N TYR A 472 -23.97 2.88 -5.72
CA TYR A 472 -22.89 3.86 -5.94
C TYR A 472 -21.53 3.26 -5.60
N LYS A 473 -21.48 2.44 -4.54
CA LYS A 473 -20.30 1.67 -4.17
C LYS A 473 -19.86 0.78 -5.34
N GLU A 474 -20.78 0.01 -5.91
CA GLU A 474 -20.52 -0.86 -7.07
C GLU A 474 -19.92 -0.10 -8.26
N VAL A 475 -20.48 1.07 -8.59
CA VAL A 475 -20.01 1.91 -9.70
C VAL A 475 -18.58 2.37 -9.43
N ILE A 476 -18.29 2.88 -8.24
CA ILE A 476 -16.96 3.40 -7.88
C ILE A 476 -15.93 2.27 -7.86
N ASP A 477 -16.26 1.14 -7.23
CA ASP A 477 -15.38 -0.02 -7.13
C ASP A 477 -15.07 -0.57 -8.53
N THR A 478 -16.06 -0.62 -9.43
CA THR A 478 -15.83 -1.06 -10.81
C THR A 478 -15.00 -0.04 -11.61
N GLU A 479 -15.21 1.28 -11.43
CA GLU A 479 -14.34 2.30 -12.05
C GLU A 479 -12.87 2.12 -11.62
N LEU A 480 -12.66 1.77 -10.35
CA LEU A 480 -11.34 1.53 -9.77
C LEU A 480 -10.71 0.24 -10.32
N ILE A 481 -11.47 -0.86 -10.41
CA ILE A 481 -11.01 -2.11 -11.04
C ILE A 481 -10.53 -1.85 -12.47
N ILE A 482 -11.33 -1.16 -13.29
CA ILE A 482 -10.96 -0.82 -14.68
C ILE A 482 -9.63 -0.04 -14.70
N ALA A 483 -9.51 0.98 -13.84
CA ALA A 483 -8.30 1.79 -13.77
C ALA A 483 -7.08 0.94 -13.38
N ILE A 484 -7.21 0.03 -12.41
CA ILE A 484 -6.14 -0.88 -12.00
C ILE A 484 -5.73 -1.78 -13.16
N ILE A 485 -6.68 -2.43 -13.85
CA ILE A 485 -6.41 -3.30 -15.01
C ILE A 485 -5.67 -2.54 -16.12
N GLU A 486 -6.14 -1.34 -16.49
CA GLU A 486 -5.50 -0.52 -17.51
C GLU A 486 -4.07 -0.13 -17.11
N ASN A 487 -3.83 0.22 -15.83
CA ASN A 487 -2.49 0.51 -15.33
C ASN A 487 -1.58 -0.73 -15.34
N CYS A 488 -2.08 -1.92 -14.93
CA CYS A 488 -1.30 -3.16 -15.00
C CYS A 488 -0.85 -3.44 -16.45
N LYS A 489 -1.75 -3.32 -17.43
CA LYS A 489 -1.42 -3.49 -18.87
C LYS A 489 -0.32 -2.52 -19.31
N MET A 490 -0.39 -1.25 -18.87
CA MET A 490 0.63 -0.24 -19.19
C MET A 490 1.97 -0.51 -18.50
N ILE A 491 1.96 -0.99 -17.26
CA ILE A 491 3.17 -1.36 -16.51
C ILE A 491 3.89 -2.51 -17.20
N TYR A 492 3.16 -3.55 -17.64
CA TYR A 492 3.74 -4.66 -18.39
C TYR A 492 4.42 -4.21 -19.69
N GLN A 493 3.79 -3.30 -20.44
CA GLN A 493 4.42 -2.70 -21.62
C GLN A 493 5.70 -1.92 -21.28
N LEU A 494 5.73 -1.26 -20.12
CA LEU A 494 6.93 -0.57 -19.65
C LEU A 494 8.02 -1.55 -19.21
N ILE A 495 7.67 -2.66 -18.56
CA ILE A 495 8.60 -3.75 -18.25
C ILE A 495 9.28 -4.24 -19.52
N ASP A 496 8.52 -4.56 -20.57
CA ASP A 496 9.09 -5.03 -21.85
C ASP A 496 10.06 -4.02 -22.45
N SER A 497 9.69 -2.74 -22.42
CA SER A 497 10.54 -1.68 -22.95
C SER A 497 11.82 -1.47 -22.13
N LEU A 498 11.76 -1.66 -20.82
CA LEU A 498 12.91 -1.58 -19.93
C LEU A 498 13.83 -2.80 -20.11
N ASP A 499 13.26 -3.99 -20.20
CA ASP A 499 13.98 -5.24 -20.48
C ASP A 499 14.77 -5.15 -21.78
N ILE A 500 14.14 -4.70 -22.88
CA ILE A 500 14.81 -4.49 -24.17
C ILE A 500 15.98 -3.51 -24.04
N ALA A 501 15.77 -2.38 -23.34
CA ALA A 501 16.82 -1.37 -23.16
C ALA A 501 18.01 -1.94 -22.38
N LEU A 502 17.75 -2.66 -21.28
CA LEU A 502 18.77 -3.27 -20.44
C LEU A 502 19.53 -4.39 -21.17
N VAL A 503 18.84 -5.23 -21.95
CA VAL A 503 19.49 -6.24 -22.81
C VAL A 503 20.41 -5.58 -23.83
N HIS A 504 19.98 -4.50 -24.49
CA HIS A 504 20.84 -3.77 -25.42
C HIS A 504 22.08 -3.17 -24.73
N PHE A 505 21.91 -2.58 -23.54
CA PHE A 505 23.06 -2.10 -22.77
C PHE A 505 24.04 -3.22 -22.41
N HIS A 506 23.52 -4.39 -22.02
CA HIS A 506 24.35 -5.56 -21.78
C HIS A 506 25.11 -6.01 -23.03
N GLN A 507 24.43 -6.08 -24.19
CA GLN A 507 25.05 -6.47 -25.46
C GLN A 507 26.15 -5.49 -25.91
N ILE A 508 25.88 -4.18 -25.82
CA ILE A 508 26.85 -3.13 -26.12
C ILE A 508 28.06 -3.22 -25.18
N GLY A 509 27.82 -3.37 -23.88
CA GLY A 509 28.89 -3.56 -22.89
C GLY A 509 29.73 -4.81 -23.18
N THR A 510 29.09 -5.91 -23.59
CA THR A 510 29.76 -7.19 -23.92
C THR A 510 30.61 -7.04 -25.16
N TYR A 511 30.08 -6.40 -26.20
CA TYR A 511 30.82 -6.07 -27.40
C TYR A 511 32.08 -5.28 -27.05
N HIS A 512 31.96 -4.17 -26.32
CA HIS A 512 33.10 -3.34 -25.94
C HIS A 512 34.15 -4.07 -25.09
N GLN A 513 33.74 -4.99 -24.20
CA GLN A 513 34.68 -5.82 -23.45
C GLN A 513 35.45 -6.79 -24.34
N ASN A 514 34.77 -7.38 -25.32
CA ASN A 514 35.34 -8.37 -26.25
C ASN A 514 36.14 -7.73 -27.40
N THR A 515 35.87 -6.47 -27.73
CA THR A 515 36.58 -5.71 -28.78
C THR A 515 37.63 -4.75 -28.23
N LYS A 516 38.09 -4.91 -26.99
CA LYS A 516 39.29 -4.22 -26.52
C LYS A 516 40.49 -4.63 -27.38
N ILE A 517 40.83 -3.75 -28.31
CA ILE A 517 42.18 -3.51 -28.84
C ILE A 517 43.05 -2.96 -27.71
#